data_AF-I4EG31-F1
#
_entry.id   AF-I4EG31-F1
#
_cell.length_a   1.000
_cell.length_b   1.000
_cell.length_c   1.000
_cell.angle_alpha   90.00
_cell.angle_beta   90.00
_cell.angle_gamma   90.00
#
_symmetry.space_group_name_H-M   'P 1'
#
loop_
_entity.id
_entity.type
_entity.pdbx_description
1 polymer ?
#
loop_
_entity_poly.entity_id
_entity_poly.type
_entity_poly.pdbx_seq_one_letter_code
_entity_poly.pdbx_strand_id
1 'polypeptide(L)'
;MAVERILSARPATLAVTFTDSAGQTTDPGEVTVTITREDGTAVVTDVAADGTGIAPRTYALTGAQTVTLDTLTAAWTSATLGTLTTKVEIVGDRLFSVSEARAFDKQQLASQSKYPDAAILDGLRRIEDDFQRICGVSFIPRYKRLVMDGSGRDALLAPDLRVNAIRSIETRSGTTWTAFTQEQLDDVVFDGAGILVRELYGPWPSGRRNVRIGYEYGWDVPPEPIRRAAMKVLIAQIIPTNLNDRVTSETTENATYAYSTAGRVNNPWSIMPQFGIPEVDVVLDRYSEKVPGIA
;
A
#
# COMPACT_ATOMS: atom_id res chain seq x y z
N MET A 1 -7.98 8.04 5.58
CA MET A 1 -8.26 6.82 6.36
C MET A 1 -7.19 5.81 6.04
N ALA A 2 -6.61 5.15 7.04
CA ALA A 2 -5.62 4.09 6.79
C ALA A 2 -6.32 2.94 6.03
N VAL A 3 -5.73 2.49 4.93
CA VAL A 3 -6.23 1.34 4.16
C VAL A 3 -5.74 0.07 4.87
N GLU A 4 -6.66 -0.84 5.17
CA GLU A 4 -6.27 -2.13 5.73
C GLU A 4 -5.54 -2.95 4.65
N ARG A 5 -4.45 -3.63 5.00
CA ARG A 5 -3.73 -4.54 4.09
C ARG A 5 -3.82 -5.98 4.53
N ILE A 6 -4.17 -6.86 3.59
CA ILE A 6 -4.25 -8.31 3.77
C ILE A 6 -3.35 -9.01 2.74
N LEU A 7 -2.84 -10.19 3.09
CA LEU A 7 -1.98 -10.96 2.19
C LEU A 7 -2.81 -11.76 1.18
N SER A 8 -2.30 -11.85 -0.04
CA SER A 8 -2.90 -12.67 -1.09
C SER A 8 -3.01 -14.14 -0.69
N ALA A 9 -4.07 -14.81 -1.16
CA ALA A 9 -4.37 -16.22 -0.93
C ALA A 9 -4.45 -16.64 0.57
N ARG A 10 -4.65 -15.68 1.48
CA ARG A 10 -4.82 -15.92 2.92
C ARG A 10 -6.21 -15.50 3.38
N PRO A 11 -6.86 -16.25 4.29
CA PRO A 11 -8.07 -15.79 4.92
C PRO A 11 -7.77 -14.56 5.78
N ALA A 12 -8.73 -13.63 5.84
CA ALA A 12 -8.63 -12.40 6.62
C ALA A 12 -9.99 -12.00 7.16
N THR A 13 -10.03 -11.36 8.33
CA THR A 13 -11.27 -10.85 8.92
C THR A 13 -11.30 -9.35 8.79
N LEU A 14 -12.27 -8.83 8.04
CA LEU A 14 -12.55 -7.41 8.00
C LEU A 14 -13.38 -7.03 9.23
N ALA A 15 -13.14 -5.83 9.76
CA ALA A 15 -13.89 -5.31 10.90
C ALA A 15 -14.26 -3.85 10.70
N VAL A 16 -15.45 -3.47 11.17
CA VAL A 16 -15.90 -2.08 11.22
C VAL A 16 -16.55 -1.78 12.56
N THR A 17 -16.27 -0.60 13.11
CA THR A 17 -16.94 -0.09 14.31
C THR A 17 -17.80 1.11 13.91
N PHE A 18 -19.07 1.08 14.29
CA PHE A 18 -19.98 2.21 14.06
C PHE A 18 -19.90 3.17 15.23
N THR A 19 -19.79 4.46 14.91
CA THR A 19 -19.75 5.54 15.90
C THR A 19 -20.84 6.56 15.63
N ASP A 20 -21.32 7.21 16.68
CA ASP A 20 -22.21 8.36 16.56
C ASP A 20 -21.47 9.64 16.10
N SER A 21 -22.19 10.75 15.99
CA SER A 21 -21.62 12.06 15.63
C SER A 21 -20.61 12.61 16.64
N ALA A 22 -20.56 12.05 17.86
CA ALA A 22 -19.59 12.40 18.89
C ALA A 22 -18.39 11.44 18.92
N GLY A 23 -18.34 10.47 18.00
CA GLY A 23 -17.26 9.48 17.91
C GLY A 23 -17.34 8.36 18.96
N GLN A 24 -18.47 8.23 19.65
CA GLN A 24 -18.69 7.13 20.60
C GLN A 24 -19.19 5.90 19.87
N THR A 25 -18.66 4.73 20.24
CA THR A 25 -19.12 3.45 19.69
C THR A 25 -20.58 3.23 20.05
N THR A 26 -21.39 2.91 19.04
CA THR A 26 -22.83 2.70 19.18
C THR A 26 -23.23 1.40 18.51
N ASP A 27 -24.37 0.82 18.92
CA ASP A 27 -24.88 -0.40 18.33
C ASP A 27 -25.58 -0.09 16.99
N PRO A 28 -25.06 -0.59 15.85
CA PRO A 28 -25.69 -0.40 14.55
C PRO A 28 -26.91 -1.32 14.31
N GLY A 29 -27.25 -2.21 15.25
CA GLY A 29 -28.23 -3.27 15.01
C GLY A 29 -27.71 -4.30 14.01
N GLU A 30 -28.60 -4.84 13.18
CA GLU A 30 -28.23 -5.74 12.08
C GLU A 30 -27.51 -4.97 10.97
N VAL A 31 -26.43 -5.56 10.45
CA VAL A 31 -25.59 -4.98 9.40
C VAL A 31 -25.37 -6.01 8.30
N THR A 32 -25.53 -5.60 7.05
CA THR A 32 -25.10 -6.40 5.89
C THR A 32 -23.84 -5.81 5.27
N VAL A 33 -23.04 -6.66 4.64
CA VAL A 33 -21.80 -6.28 3.96
C VAL A 33 -21.86 -6.68 2.48
N THR A 34 -21.51 -5.73 1.62
CA THR A 34 -21.25 -5.96 0.20
C THR A 34 -19.81 -5.59 -0.09
N ILE A 35 -19.06 -6.52 -0.68
CA ILE A 35 -17.63 -6.34 -0.99
C ILE A 35 -17.48 -6.38 -2.50
N THR A 36 -16.88 -5.32 -3.05
CA THR A 36 -16.64 -5.14 -4.49
C THR A 36 -15.15 -4.95 -4.75
N ARG A 37 -14.69 -5.43 -5.91
CA ARG A 37 -13.36 -5.15 -6.46
C ARG A 37 -13.31 -3.73 -7.01
N GLU A 38 -12.10 -3.23 -7.27
CA GLU A 38 -11.90 -1.90 -7.86
C GLU A 38 -12.49 -1.83 -9.29
N ASP A 39 -12.67 -2.97 -9.97
CA ASP A 39 -13.35 -3.07 -11.26
C ASP A 39 -14.89 -2.97 -11.18
N GLY A 40 -15.47 -3.05 -9.97
CA GLY A 40 -16.90 -3.07 -9.71
C GLY A 40 -17.49 -4.48 -9.59
N THR A 41 -16.70 -5.54 -9.84
CA THR A 41 -17.15 -6.92 -9.69
C THR A 41 -17.41 -7.24 -8.23
N ALA A 42 -18.59 -7.79 -7.94
CA ALA A 42 -18.91 -8.23 -6.58
C ALA A 42 -18.10 -9.47 -6.17
N VAL A 43 -17.53 -9.42 -4.96
CA VAL A 43 -16.91 -10.57 -4.27
C VAL A 43 -17.92 -11.21 -3.32
N VAL A 44 -18.71 -10.37 -2.66
CA VAL A 44 -19.75 -10.72 -1.69
C VAL A 44 -20.89 -9.72 -1.85
N THR A 45 -22.13 -10.18 -1.80
CA THR A 45 -23.31 -9.32 -1.95
C THR A 45 -24.29 -9.55 -0.82
N ASP A 46 -24.60 -8.49 -0.10
CA ASP A 46 -25.66 -8.41 0.92
C ASP A 46 -25.66 -9.55 1.96
N VAL A 47 -24.47 -9.90 2.47
CA VAL A 47 -24.32 -10.95 3.49
C VAL A 47 -24.37 -10.33 4.88
N ALA A 48 -25.05 -10.99 5.82
CA ALA A 48 -25.06 -10.55 7.22
C ALA A 48 -23.64 -10.52 7.79
N ALA A 49 -23.28 -9.42 8.44
CA ALA A 49 -22.03 -9.29 9.20
C ALA A 49 -22.19 -9.94 10.58
N ASP A 50 -21.10 -10.52 11.08
CA ASP A 50 -21.04 -11.04 12.45
C ASP A 50 -20.89 -9.91 13.47
N GLY A 51 -21.26 -10.18 14.73
CA GLY A 51 -21.14 -9.26 15.86
C GLY A 51 -22.48 -8.72 16.37
N THR A 52 -22.51 -8.28 17.63
CA THR A 52 -23.72 -7.77 18.30
C THR A 52 -23.41 -6.61 19.23
N GLY A 53 -24.41 -5.79 19.57
CA GLY A 53 -24.23 -4.65 20.46
C GLY A 53 -23.19 -3.67 19.91
N ILE A 54 -22.37 -3.12 20.80
CA ILE A 54 -21.28 -2.19 20.46
C ILE A 54 -20.02 -2.88 19.90
N ALA A 55 -20.00 -4.21 19.77
CA ALA A 55 -18.85 -4.91 19.22
C ALA A 55 -18.68 -4.58 17.72
N PRO A 56 -17.43 -4.55 17.21
CA PRO A 56 -17.20 -4.39 15.78
C PRO A 56 -17.98 -5.41 14.96
N ARG A 57 -18.50 -4.98 13.81
CA ARG A 57 -19.10 -5.87 12.82
C ARG A 57 -18.02 -6.46 11.96
N THR A 58 -18.03 -7.77 11.77
CA THR A 58 -16.95 -8.48 11.09
C THR A 58 -17.42 -9.33 9.94
N TYR A 59 -16.51 -9.56 8.99
CA TYR A 59 -16.73 -10.49 7.88
C TYR A 59 -15.43 -11.23 7.56
N ALA A 60 -15.50 -12.56 7.49
CA ALA A 60 -14.36 -13.40 7.17
C ALA A 60 -14.24 -13.63 5.65
N LEU A 61 -13.21 -13.04 5.04
CA LEU A 61 -12.79 -13.37 3.69
C LEU A 61 -12.04 -14.70 3.66
N THR A 62 -12.37 -15.52 2.68
CA THR A 62 -11.66 -16.78 2.40
C THR A 62 -10.40 -16.54 1.57
N GLY A 63 -9.44 -17.46 1.63
CA GLY A 63 -8.23 -17.40 0.78
C GLY A 63 -8.52 -17.39 -0.72
N ALA A 64 -9.63 -18.00 -1.15
CA ALA A 64 -10.06 -17.97 -2.55
C ALA A 64 -10.54 -16.57 -2.99
N GLN A 65 -11.15 -15.80 -2.07
CA GLN A 65 -11.59 -14.43 -2.35
C GLN A 65 -10.42 -13.43 -2.37
N THR A 66 -9.30 -13.77 -1.74
CA THR A 66 -8.10 -12.92 -1.63
C THR A 66 -6.94 -13.37 -2.54
N VAL A 67 -7.16 -14.31 -3.45
CA VAL A 67 -6.09 -14.86 -4.30
C VAL A 67 -5.52 -13.84 -5.30
N THR A 68 -6.32 -12.85 -5.68
CA THR A 68 -5.95 -11.83 -6.67
C THR A 68 -5.60 -10.52 -5.97
N LEU A 69 -4.49 -9.88 -6.38
CA LEU A 69 -4.14 -8.54 -5.90
C LEU A 69 -5.18 -7.53 -6.38
N ASP A 70 -5.75 -6.77 -5.45
CA ASP A 70 -6.83 -5.83 -5.73
C ASP A 70 -6.99 -4.82 -4.59
N THR A 71 -7.77 -3.77 -4.84
CA THR A 71 -8.36 -2.93 -3.80
C THR A 71 -9.85 -3.27 -3.69
N LEU A 72 -10.23 -3.81 -2.54
CA LEU A 72 -11.60 -4.09 -2.19
C LEU A 72 -12.26 -2.89 -1.52
N THR A 73 -13.52 -2.65 -1.88
CA THR A 73 -14.41 -1.72 -1.19
C THR A 73 -15.51 -2.52 -0.50
N ALA A 74 -15.52 -2.46 0.84
CA ALA A 74 -16.54 -3.09 1.66
C ALA A 74 -17.54 -2.02 2.15
N ALA A 75 -18.80 -2.16 1.72
CA ALA A 75 -19.91 -1.33 2.14
C ALA A 75 -20.73 -2.06 3.21
N TRP A 76 -20.70 -1.52 4.43
CA TRP A 76 -21.39 -2.03 5.61
C TRP A 76 -22.66 -1.23 5.83
N THR A 77 -23.83 -1.83 5.66
CA THR A 77 -25.11 -1.13 5.70
C THR A 77 -25.88 -1.47 6.96
N SER A 78 -26.14 -0.45 7.78
CA SER A 78 -27.03 -0.48 8.93
C SER A 78 -28.32 0.28 8.59
N ALA A 79 -29.47 -0.26 8.98
CA ALA A 79 -30.75 0.44 8.83
C ALA A 79 -30.85 1.70 9.73
N THR A 80 -30.09 1.75 10.83
CA THR A 80 -30.18 2.82 11.84
C THR A 80 -29.08 3.87 11.67
N LEU A 81 -27.88 3.46 11.23
CA LEU A 81 -26.70 4.32 11.14
C LEU A 81 -26.21 4.56 9.70
N GLY A 82 -26.90 4.00 8.71
CA GLY A 82 -26.56 4.15 7.30
C GLY A 82 -25.38 3.27 6.87
N THR A 83 -24.73 3.66 5.78
CA THR A 83 -23.66 2.87 5.16
C THR A 83 -22.28 3.42 5.52
N LEU A 84 -21.43 2.57 6.07
CA LEU A 84 -20.01 2.85 6.27
C LEU A 84 -19.20 2.11 5.21
N THR A 85 -18.22 2.79 4.60
CA THR A 85 -17.35 2.19 3.58
C THR A 85 -15.93 2.05 4.10
N THR A 86 -15.39 0.83 4.05
CA THR A 86 -13.97 0.56 4.32
C THR A 86 -13.25 0.13 3.04
N LYS A 87 -11.96 0.47 2.93
CA LYS A 87 -11.08 0.04 1.84
C LYS A 87 -10.05 -0.94 2.38
N VAL A 88 -9.85 -2.01 1.62
CA VAL A 88 -8.91 -3.07 1.95
C VAL A 88 -8.07 -3.36 0.71
N GLU A 89 -6.76 -3.42 0.86
CA GLU A 89 -5.84 -3.74 -0.20
C GLU A 89 -5.30 -5.16 -0.01
N ILE A 90 -5.39 -5.97 -1.06
CA ILE A 90 -4.77 -7.29 -1.14
C ILE A 90 -3.37 -7.11 -1.73
N VAL A 91 -2.34 -7.40 -0.94
CA VAL A 91 -0.93 -7.30 -1.35
C VAL A 91 -0.29 -8.68 -1.50
N GLY A 92 0.72 -8.77 -2.35
CA GLY A 92 1.40 -10.05 -2.63
C GLY A 92 2.25 -10.53 -1.46
N ASP A 93 2.94 -9.62 -0.79
CA ASP A 93 3.84 -9.91 0.34
C ASP A 93 3.93 -8.70 1.28
N ARG A 94 4.77 -8.79 2.31
CA ARG A 94 5.12 -7.74 3.27
C ARG A 94 6.63 -7.59 3.38
N LEU A 95 7.08 -6.38 3.75
CA LEU A 95 8.50 -6.14 4.01
C LEU A 95 9.05 -7.05 5.11
N PHE A 96 8.23 -7.38 6.12
CA PHE A 96 8.54 -8.33 7.17
C PHE A 96 7.26 -8.78 7.88
N SER A 97 7.34 -9.93 8.56
CA SER A 97 6.31 -10.45 9.45
C SER A 97 6.45 -9.88 10.87
N VAL A 98 5.38 -9.98 11.67
CA VAL A 98 5.40 -9.58 13.09
C VAL A 98 6.43 -10.41 13.87
N SER A 99 6.56 -11.70 13.58
CA SER A 99 7.54 -12.56 14.24
C SER A 99 8.98 -12.15 13.93
N GLU A 100 9.28 -11.79 12.67
CA GLU A 100 10.60 -11.25 12.30
C GLU A 100 10.89 -9.93 13.03
N ALA A 101 9.94 -8.99 13.03
CA ALA A 101 10.10 -7.72 13.74
C ALA A 101 10.36 -7.92 15.25
N ARG A 102 9.69 -8.89 15.89
CA ARG A 102 9.90 -9.22 17.31
C ARG A 102 11.25 -9.89 17.58
N ALA A 103 11.77 -10.67 16.63
CA ALA A 103 13.07 -11.31 16.74
C ALA A 103 14.25 -10.37 16.42
N PHE A 104 13.98 -9.24 15.76
CA PHE A 104 15.00 -8.34 15.23
C PHE A 104 15.69 -7.50 16.32
N ASP A 105 16.95 -7.12 16.05
CA ASP A 105 17.81 -6.21 16.83
C ASP A 105 17.67 -6.33 18.35
N LYS A 106 18.15 -7.47 18.89
CA LYS A 106 18.11 -7.80 20.33
C LYS A 106 16.69 -7.93 20.90
N GLN A 107 15.71 -8.23 20.05
CA GLN A 107 14.32 -8.50 20.44
C GLN A 107 13.66 -7.34 21.20
N GLN A 108 13.98 -6.10 20.83
CA GLN A 108 13.47 -4.91 21.51
C GLN A 108 11.94 -4.81 21.49
N LEU A 109 11.29 -5.43 20.48
CA LEU A 109 9.84 -5.48 20.34
C LEU A 109 9.22 -6.78 20.90
N ALA A 110 9.91 -7.58 21.72
CA ALA A 110 9.40 -8.88 22.19
C ALA A 110 8.12 -8.80 23.04
N SER A 111 7.93 -7.72 23.80
CA SER A 111 6.78 -7.58 24.72
C SER A 111 5.49 -7.30 23.95
N GLN A 112 4.56 -8.27 23.94
CA GLN A 112 3.25 -8.12 23.30
C GLN A 112 2.35 -7.08 23.97
N SER A 113 2.48 -6.89 25.29
CA SER A 113 1.69 -5.91 26.04
C SER A 113 2.15 -4.47 25.79
N LYS A 114 3.47 -4.25 25.69
CA LYS A 114 4.03 -2.92 25.37
C LYS A 114 3.92 -2.58 23.88
N TYR A 115 4.09 -3.59 23.04
CA TYR A 115 4.07 -3.45 21.58
C TYR A 115 3.06 -4.45 21.01
N PRO A 116 1.77 -4.12 20.99
CA PRO A 116 0.74 -4.99 20.40
C PRO A 116 0.98 -5.24 18.92
N ASP A 117 0.52 -6.39 18.41
CA ASP A 117 0.65 -6.74 16.99
C ASP A 117 0.05 -5.67 16.06
N ALA A 118 -1.10 -5.10 16.45
CA ALA A 118 -1.74 -4.03 15.71
C ALA A 118 -0.83 -2.80 15.52
N ALA A 119 -0.06 -2.42 16.54
CA ALA A 119 0.87 -1.29 16.44
C ALA A 119 2.05 -1.58 15.49
N ILE A 120 2.57 -2.81 15.50
CA ILE A 120 3.61 -3.26 14.58
C ILE A 120 3.09 -3.25 13.14
N LEU A 121 1.88 -3.77 12.93
CA LEU A 121 1.25 -3.82 11.61
C LEU A 121 0.93 -2.43 11.06
N ASP A 122 0.46 -1.50 11.89
CA ASP A 122 0.25 -0.11 11.50
C ASP A 122 1.56 0.60 11.18
N GLY A 123 2.63 0.33 11.93
CA GLY A 123 3.97 0.81 11.62
C GLY A 123 4.48 0.29 10.28
N LEU A 124 4.36 -1.03 10.04
CA LEU A 124 4.72 -1.66 8.78
C LEU A 124 4.01 -1.00 7.59
N ARG A 125 2.69 -0.79 7.68
CA ARG A 125 1.91 -0.17 6.59
C ARG A 125 2.40 1.24 6.25
N ARG A 126 2.70 2.06 7.27
CA ARG A 126 3.26 3.40 7.08
C ARG A 126 4.63 3.35 6.41
N ILE A 127 5.49 2.43 6.86
CA ILE A 127 6.84 2.27 6.31
C ILE A 127 6.79 1.82 4.85
N GLU A 128 5.90 0.91 4.48
CA GLU A 128 5.68 0.49 3.09
C GLU A 128 5.30 1.67 2.20
N ASP A 129 4.36 2.52 2.65
CA ASP A 129 3.94 3.70 1.90
C ASP A 129 5.04 4.77 1.82
N ASP A 130 5.76 4.99 2.91
CA ASP A 130 6.89 5.93 2.92
C ASP A 130 8.02 5.46 2.01
N PHE A 131 8.39 4.19 2.06
CA PHE A 131 9.44 3.63 1.21
C PHE A 131 9.04 3.72 -0.27
N GLN A 132 7.79 3.41 -0.61
CA GLN A 132 7.29 3.57 -1.96
C GLN A 132 7.34 5.04 -2.42
N ARG A 133 6.89 5.97 -1.58
CA ARG A 133 6.92 7.41 -1.87
C ARG A 133 8.36 7.93 -2.02
N ILE A 134 9.29 7.44 -1.21
CA ILE A 134 10.69 7.87 -1.20
C ILE A 134 11.43 7.33 -2.43
N CYS A 135 11.35 6.02 -2.69
CA CYS A 135 12.10 5.36 -3.75
C CYS A 135 11.40 5.41 -5.11
N GLY A 136 10.12 5.76 -5.17
CA GLY A 136 9.34 5.80 -6.41
C GLY A 136 8.92 4.42 -6.95
N VAL A 137 9.12 3.36 -6.16
CA VAL A 137 8.81 1.97 -6.52
C VAL A 137 8.25 1.23 -5.31
N SER A 138 7.30 0.32 -5.50
CA SER A 138 6.81 -0.52 -4.41
C SER A 138 7.73 -1.73 -4.21
N PHE A 139 8.15 -1.99 -2.98
CA PHE A 139 8.98 -3.15 -2.64
C PHE A 139 8.18 -4.43 -2.35
N ILE A 140 6.86 -4.38 -2.51
CA ILE A 140 5.95 -5.51 -2.42
C ILE A 140 5.01 -5.48 -3.64
N PRO A 141 4.45 -6.61 -4.07
CA PRO A 141 3.48 -6.61 -5.16
C PRO A 141 2.17 -5.95 -4.73
N ARG A 142 1.73 -4.94 -5.48
CA ARG A 142 0.48 -4.19 -5.24
C ARG A 142 -0.32 -4.09 -6.53
N TYR A 143 -1.63 -3.89 -6.40
CA TYR A 143 -2.52 -3.62 -7.52
C TYR A 143 -2.85 -2.13 -7.62
N LYS A 144 -2.97 -1.63 -8.84
CA LYS A 144 -3.47 -0.29 -9.11
C LYS A 144 -4.38 -0.28 -10.33
N ARG A 145 -5.43 0.52 -10.26
CA ARG A 145 -6.26 0.88 -11.41
C ARG A 145 -6.11 2.36 -11.72
N LEU A 146 -5.80 2.68 -12.97
CA LEU A 146 -5.59 4.05 -13.43
C LEU A 146 -6.43 4.37 -14.66
N VAL A 147 -6.73 5.66 -14.82
CA VAL A 147 -7.31 6.21 -16.04
C VAL A 147 -6.30 7.15 -16.67
N MET A 148 -5.92 6.88 -17.92
CA MET A 148 -4.87 7.59 -18.65
C MET A 148 -5.38 8.13 -19.98
N ASP A 149 -4.63 9.09 -20.51
CA ASP A 149 -4.81 9.64 -21.85
C ASP A 149 -4.12 8.73 -22.86
N GLY A 150 -4.84 8.28 -23.87
CA GLY A 150 -4.26 7.48 -24.95
C GLY A 150 -3.46 8.36 -25.91
N SER A 151 -2.28 7.88 -26.29
CA SER A 151 -1.26 8.64 -27.00
C SER A 151 -1.42 8.65 -28.53
N GLY A 152 -2.22 7.77 -29.11
CA GLY A 152 -2.22 7.51 -30.56
C GLY A 152 -0.96 6.78 -31.05
N ARG A 153 -0.10 6.32 -30.13
CA ARG A 153 1.15 5.59 -30.41
C ARG A 153 1.04 4.15 -29.90
N ASP A 154 1.99 3.31 -30.27
CA ASP A 154 2.17 1.95 -29.77
C ASP A 154 2.58 1.90 -28.30
N ALA A 155 3.25 2.95 -27.80
CA ALA A 155 3.71 3.06 -26.43
C ALA A 155 2.83 3.97 -25.55
N LEU A 156 2.63 3.57 -24.29
CA LEU A 156 1.97 4.33 -23.22
C LEU A 156 2.78 4.22 -21.92
N LEU A 157 3.07 5.34 -21.27
CA LEU A 157 3.87 5.36 -20.04
C LEU A 157 2.94 5.30 -18.81
N ALA A 158 3.05 4.23 -18.03
CA ALA A 158 2.46 4.12 -16.71
C ALA A 158 3.31 4.89 -15.68
N PRO A 159 2.70 5.46 -14.63
CA PRO A 159 3.43 6.25 -13.64
C PRO A 159 4.22 5.39 -12.63
N ASP A 160 3.87 4.12 -12.48
CA ASP A 160 4.57 3.22 -11.56
C ASP A 160 5.56 2.33 -12.34
N LEU A 161 6.75 2.16 -11.77
CA LEU A 161 7.79 1.30 -12.30
C LEU A 161 7.56 -0.16 -11.91
N ARG A 162 8.24 -1.08 -12.61
CA ARG A 162 8.12 -2.54 -12.38
C ARG A 162 6.69 -3.03 -12.42
N VAL A 163 6.03 -2.85 -13.56
CA VAL A 163 4.73 -3.48 -13.80
C VAL A 163 4.97 -4.95 -14.13
N ASN A 164 4.39 -5.86 -13.34
CA ASN A 164 4.63 -7.31 -13.45
C ASN A 164 3.53 -8.01 -14.25
N ALA A 165 2.29 -7.50 -14.21
CA ALA A 165 1.17 -8.09 -14.93
C ALA A 165 0.05 -7.07 -15.24
N ILE A 166 -0.59 -7.19 -16.41
CA ILE A 166 -1.88 -6.52 -16.69
C ILE A 166 -3.00 -7.43 -16.22
N ARG A 167 -3.92 -6.85 -15.44
CA ARG A 167 -5.17 -7.50 -15.04
C ARG A 167 -6.30 -7.17 -16.00
N SER A 168 -6.38 -5.90 -16.41
CA SER A 168 -7.41 -5.44 -17.32
C SER A 168 -6.99 -4.18 -18.05
N ILE A 169 -7.42 -4.07 -19.29
CA ILE A 169 -7.41 -2.83 -20.06
C ILE A 169 -8.82 -2.62 -20.57
N GLU A 170 -9.30 -1.39 -20.44
CA GLU A 170 -10.52 -0.94 -21.10
C GLU A 170 -10.21 0.32 -21.88
N THR A 171 -10.76 0.43 -23.08
CA THR A 171 -10.68 1.67 -23.86
C THR A 171 -12.07 2.25 -24.06
N ARG A 172 -12.14 3.57 -24.14
CA ARG A 172 -13.39 4.30 -24.28
C ARG A 172 -13.49 4.95 -25.65
N SER A 173 -14.60 4.69 -26.34
CA SER A 173 -15.06 5.47 -27.48
C SER A 173 -16.38 6.14 -27.11
N GLY A 174 -16.42 7.47 -27.10
CA GLY A 174 -17.55 8.23 -26.56
C GLY A 174 -17.75 7.99 -25.06
N THR A 175 -18.88 7.39 -24.67
CA THR A 175 -19.22 7.07 -23.27
C THR A 175 -19.05 5.59 -22.92
N THR A 176 -18.82 4.73 -23.91
CA THR A 176 -18.80 3.27 -23.72
C THR A 176 -17.38 2.79 -23.48
N TRP A 177 -17.19 2.02 -22.40
CA TRP A 177 -15.96 1.30 -22.13
C TRP A 177 -16.02 -0.09 -22.76
N THR A 178 -14.94 -0.46 -23.45
CA THR A 178 -14.77 -1.76 -24.09
C THR A 178 -13.52 -2.40 -23.50
N ALA A 179 -13.72 -3.52 -22.81
CA ALA A 179 -12.63 -4.32 -22.28
C ALA A 179 -11.84 -4.98 -23.41
N PHE A 180 -10.53 -5.10 -23.23
CA PHE A 180 -9.67 -5.87 -24.11
C PHE A 180 -9.97 -7.37 -23.96
N THR A 181 -9.86 -8.11 -25.07
CA THR A 181 -9.88 -9.57 -25.04
C THR A 181 -8.56 -10.11 -24.48
N GLN A 182 -8.50 -11.39 -24.10
CA GLN A 182 -7.26 -11.99 -23.60
C GLN A 182 -6.12 -11.87 -24.62
N GLU A 183 -6.38 -12.13 -25.91
CA GLU A 183 -5.38 -12.00 -26.97
C GLU A 183 -4.84 -10.56 -27.11
N GLN A 184 -5.68 -9.55 -26.83
CA GLN A 184 -5.26 -8.15 -26.83
C GLN A 184 -4.47 -7.75 -25.58
N LEU A 185 -4.72 -8.42 -24.45
CA LEU A 185 -3.92 -8.23 -23.24
C LEU A 185 -2.54 -8.89 -23.39
N ASP A 186 -2.49 -10.09 -23.97
CA ASP A 186 -1.25 -10.83 -24.21
C ASP A 186 -0.34 -10.14 -25.23
N ASP A 187 -0.89 -9.28 -26.09
CA ASP A 187 -0.16 -8.40 -27.02
C ASP A 187 0.57 -7.24 -26.33
N VAL A 188 0.18 -6.89 -25.10
CA VAL A 188 0.78 -5.77 -24.39
C VAL A 188 2.03 -6.23 -23.67
N VAL A 189 3.18 -5.83 -24.19
CA VAL A 189 4.49 -6.06 -23.60
C VAL A 189 4.89 -4.87 -22.75
N PHE A 190 5.64 -5.13 -21.68
CA PHE A 190 6.15 -4.12 -20.79
C PHE A 190 7.67 -4.07 -20.83
N ASP A 191 8.21 -2.86 -20.75
CA ASP A 191 9.53 -2.70 -20.20
C ASP A 191 9.45 -2.49 -18.68
N GLY A 192 10.48 -2.91 -17.94
CA GLY A 192 10.54 -2.70 -16.49
C GLY A 192 10.54 -1.21 -16.08
N ALA A 193 10.58 -0.28 -17.04
CA ALA A 193 10.54 1.16 -16.86
C ALA A 193 9.11 1.74 -16.91
N GLY A 194 8.08 0.90 -16.98
CA GLY A 194 6.68 1.32 -16.94
C GLY A 194 6.10 1.69 -18.30
N ILE A 195 6.75 1.34 -19.41
CA ILE A 195 6.22 1.55 -20.76
C ILE A 195 5.42 0.31 -21.19
N LEU A 196 4.18 0.55 -21.59
CA LEU A 196 3.24 -0.40 -22.17
C LEU A 196 3.30 -0.31 -23.69
N VAL A 197 3.79 -1.35 -24.35
CA VAL A 197 3.92 -1.41 -25.82
C VAL A 197 2.94 -2.43 -26.38
N ARG A 198 2.18 -2.04 -27.40
CA ARG A 198 1.32 -2.94 -28.18
C ARG A 198 2.04 -3.34 -29.47
N GLU A 199 2.15 -4.63 -29.73
CA GLU A 199 2.97 -5.13 -30.86
C GLU A 199 2.16 -5.35 -32.15
N LEU A 200 0.95 -5.93 -32.04
CA LEU A 200 0.21 -6.46 -33.19
C LEU A 200 -1.15 -5.78 -33.41
N TYR A 201 -1.84 -5.36 -32.34
CA TYR A 201 -3.23 -4.86 -32.44
C TYR A 201 -3.35 -3.34 -32.65
N GLY A 202 -2.27 -2.70 -33.10
CA GLY A 202 -2.22 -1.27 -33.43
C GLY A 202 -2.03 -0.33 -32.24
N PRO A 203 -1.97 0.99 -32.47
CA PRO A 203 -1.64 1.96 -31.44
C PRO A 203 -2.74 2.11 -30.39
N TRP A 204 -2.39 2.62 -29.23
CA TRP A 204 -3.32 3.09 -28.21
C TRP A 204 -4.26 4.15 -28.80
N PRO A 205 -5.59 4.06 -28.57
CA PRO A 205 -6.53 5.01 -29.14
C PRO A 205 -6.25 6.41 -28.61
N SER A 206 -6.08 7.40 -29.51
CA SER A 206 -5.84 8.78 -29.09
C SER A 206 -7.06 9.36 -28.36
N GLY A 207 -6.86 9.94 -27.18
CA GLY A 207 -7.96 10.59 -26.47
C GLY A 207 -7.61 10.96 -25.04
N ARG A 208 -8.49 11.73 -24.41
CA ARG A 208 -8.36 12.11 -22.99
C ARG A 208 -9.10 11.12 -22.11
N ARG A 209 -8.40 10.60 -21.08
CA ARG A 209 -8.91 9.71 -20.05
C ARG A 209 -9.73 8.57 -20.63
N ASN A 210 -9.25 8.02 -21.74
CA ASN A 210 -9.94 7.04 -22.57
C ASN A 210 -9.31 5.65 -22.48
N VAL A 211 -8.25 5.47 -21.68
CA VAL A 211 -7.65 4.17 -21.39
C VAL A 211 -7.73 3.94 -19.89
N ARG A 212 -8.30 2.82 -19.46
CA ARG A 212 -8.29 2.33 -18.07
C ARG A 212 -7.41 1.10 -18.01
N ILE A 213 -6.50 1.05 -17.05
CA ILE A 213 -5.61 -0.09 -16.88
C ILE A 213 -5.60 -0.49 -15.42
N GLY A 214 -5.91 -1.75 -15.16
CA GLY A 214 -5.65 -2.44 -13.89
C GLY A 214 -4.39 -3.27 -14.06
N TYR A 215 -3.38 -3.05 -13.21
CA TYR A 215 -2.11 -3.77 -13.28
C TYR A 215 -1.52 -4.02 -11.90
N GLU A 216 -0.66 -5.02 -11.82
CA GLU A 216 0.14 -5.37 -10.66
C GLU A 216 1.55 -4.82 -10.83
N TYR A 217 2.10 -4.20 -9.79
CA TYR A 217 3.40 -3.55 -9.83
C TYR A 217 4.18 -3.74 -8.52
N GLY A 218 5.49 -3.54 -8.61
CA GLY A 218 6.42 -3.61 -7.48
C GLY A 218 7.37 -4.80 -7.56
N TRP A 219 8.16 -4.98 -6.52
CA TRP A 219 9.07 -6.13 -6.42
C TRP A 219 8.29 -7.39 -6.04
N ASP A 220 8.56 -8.50 -6.73
CA ASP A 220 8.01 -9.82 -6.37
C ASP A 220 8.47 -10.27 -4.98
N VAL A 221 9.74 -9.97 -4.65
CA VAL A 221 10.35 -10.27 -3.36
C VAL A 221 11.10 -9.03 -2.86
N PRO A 222 10.80 -8.52 -1.66
CA PRO A 222 11.50 -7.36 -1.11
C PRO A 222 12.99 -7.69 -0.88
N PRO A 223 13.93 -6.86 -1.37
CA PRO A 223 15.36 -7.06 -1.13
C PRO A 223 15.70 -7.06 0.37
N GLU A 224 16.59 -7.96 0.80
CA GLU A 224 16.96 -8.10 2.22
C GLU A 224 17.46 -6.79 2.87
N PRO A 225 18.27 -5.93 2.21
CA PRO A 225 18.65 -4.64 2.78
C PRO A 225 17.44 -3.74 3.07
N ILE A 226 16.41 -3.79 2.22
CA ILE A 226 15.16 -3.02 2.40
C ILE A 226 14.35 -3.59 3.56
N ARG A 227 14.23 -4.92 3.67
CA ARG A 227 13.56 -5.59 4.80
C ARG A 227 14.20 -5.18 6.13
N ARG A 228 15.53 -5.25 6.21
CA ARG A 228 16.31 -4.84 7.39
C ARG A 228 16.16 -3.35 7.69
N ALA A 229 16.21 -2.49 6.68
CA ALA A 229 16.01 -1.05 6.85
C ALA A 229 14.61 -0.74 7.41
N ALA A 230 13.58 -1.40 6.89
CA ALA A 230 12.20 -1.24 7.35
C ALA A 230 12.04 -1.64 8.83
N MET A 231 12.63 -2.76 9.26
CA MET A 231 12.61 -3.17 10.68
C MET A 231 13.35 -2.16 11.60
N LYS A 232 14.44 -1.55 11.12
CA LYS A 232 15.13 -0.49 11.88
C LYS A 232 14.29 0.76 12.06
N VAL A 233 13.61 1.19 10.99
CA VAL A 233 12.67 2.33 11.05
C VAL A 233 11.53 2.02 12.02
N LEU A 234 10.98 0.81 11.97
CA LEU A 234 9.91 0.39 12.89
C LEU A 234 10.33 0.53 14.35
N ILE A 235 11.51 0.01 14.71
CA ILE A 235 12.06 0.11 16.06
C ILE A 235 12.21 1.57 16.48
N ALA A 236 12.80 2.41 15.61
CA ALA A 236 12.99 3.84 15.89
C ALA A 236 11.67 4.61 16.07
N GLN A 237 10.59 4.19 15.40
CA GLN A 237 9.27 4.84 15.49
C GLN A 237 8.44 4.35 16.67
N ILE A 238 8.55 3.08 17.06
CA ILE A 238 7.71 2.47 18.10
C ILE A 238 8.29 2.64 19.49
N ILE A 239 9.62 2.60 19.64
CA ILE A 239 10.25 2.70 20.95
C ILE A 239 10.32 4.17 21.36
N PRO A 240 9.65 4.57 22.45
CA PRO A 240 9.69 5.95 22.90
C PRO A 240 11.10 6.31 23.37
N THR A 241 11.59 7.48 22.95
CA THR A 241 12.81 8.09 23.48
C THR A 241 12.48 9.03 24.64
N ASN A 242 13.39 9.16 25.60
CA ASN A 242 13.32 10.15 26.67
C ASN A 242 13.85 11.52 26.22
N LEU A 243 14.46 11.61 25.04
CA LEU A 243 14.89 12.86 24.43
C LEU A 243 13.69 13.58 23.83
N ASN A 244 13.69 14.91 23.90
CA ASN A 244 12.69 15.71 23.21
C ASN A 244 12.97 15.70 21.69
N ASP A 245 11.93 15.56 20.87
CA ASP A 245 12.02 15.50 19.40
C ASP A 245 12.74 16.70 18.76
N ARG A 246 12.90 17.82 19.50
CA ARG A 246 13.61 19.02 19.05
C ARG A 246 15.10 19.05 19.41
N VAL A 247 15.61 18.03 20.11
CA VAL A 247 17.02 17.97 20.52
C VAL A 247 17.89 17.64 19.31
N THR A 248 18.76 18.57 18.92
CA THR A 248 19.71 18.38 17.81
C THR A 248 21.15 18.13 18.29
N SER A 249 21.43 18.38 19.56
CA SER A 249 22.70 18.07 20.20
C SER A 249 22.54 17.95 21.71
N GLU A 250 23.29 17.04 22.34
CA GLU A 250 23.41 16.92 23.79
C GLU A 250 24.88 17.08 24.18
N THR A 251 25.16 18.00 25.10
CA THR A 251 26.49 18.12 25.71
C THR A 251 26.45 17.43 27.06
N THR A 252 27.22 16.35 27.15
CA THR A 252 27.47 15.63 28.41
C THR A 252 28.87 15.98 28.93
N GLU A 253 29.17 15.60 30.16
CA GLU A 253 30.47 15.86 30.80
C GLU A 253 31.66 15.31 29.99
N ASN A 254 31.44 14.26 29.19
CA ASN A 254 32.49 13.56 28.45
C ASN A 254 32.57 13.94 26.96
N ALA A 255 31.49 14.44 26.35
CA ALA A 255 31.44 14.80 24.93
C ALA A 255 30.19 15.59 24.56
N THR A 256 30.28 16.32 23.44
CA THR A 256 29.10 16.83 22.71
C THR A 256 28.72 15.84 21.61
N TYR A 257 27.51 15.30 21.70
CA TYR A 257 26.92 14.45 20.69
C TYR A 257 26.01 15.29 19.79
N ALA A 258 26.21 15.22 18.48
CA ALA A 258 25.28 15.78 17.50
C ALA A 258 24.38 14.66 16.98
N TYR A 259 23.07 14.89 16.99
CA TYR A 259 22.11 13.91 16.48
C TYR A 259 21.86 14.12 14.99
N SER A 260 21.63 13.03 14.27
CA SER A 260 21.17 13.09 12.89
C SER A 260 19.75 13.66 12.83
N THR A 261 19.50 14.53 11.85
CA THR A 261 18.19 15.17 11.66
C THR A 261 17.65 14.80 10.29
N ALA A 262 16.43 14.25 10.24
CA ALA A 262 15.73 14.05 8.98
C ALA A 262 15.54 15.40 8.25
N GLY A 263 15.66 15.40 6.93
CA GLY A 263 15.52 16.58 6.06
C GLY A 263 16.70 17.55 6.08
N ARG A 264 17.73 17.35 6.90
CA ARG A 264 18.90 18.25 6.93
C ARG A 264 20.00 17.77 5.97
N VAL A 265 20.25 18.58 4.96
CA VAL A 265 21.25 18.30 3.92
C VAL A 265 22.64 18.70 4.41
N ASN A 266 23.50 17.72 4.66
CA ASN A 266 24.94 17.98 4.80
C ASN A 266 25.69 17.84 3.47
N ASN A 267 25.07 17.25 2.44
CA ASN A 267 25.62 17.11 1.09
C ASN A 267 24.55 17.40 0.02
N PRO A 268 24.71 18.45 -0.80
CA PRO A 268 23.72 18.84 -1.83
C PRO A 268 23.50 17.80 -2.94
N TRP A 269 24.33 16.77 -3.03
CA TRP A 269 24.21 15.68 -4.01
C TRP A 269 23.58 14.39 -3.47
N SER A 270 23.25 14.35 -2.17
CA SER A 270 22.56 13.22 -1.54
C SER A 270 21.06 13.47 -1.53
N ILE A 271 20.24 12.43 -1.74
CA ILE A 271 18.83 12.48 -1.34
C ILE A 271 18.78 12.90 0.13
N MET A 272 17.91 13.88 0.45
CA MET A 272 17.77 14.39 1.81
C MET A 272 17.52 13.20 2.75
N PRO A 273 18.21 13.09 3.91
CA PRO A 273 17.99 11.98 4.84
C PRO A 273 16.51 11.96 5.23
N GLN A 274 15.81 10.87 4.91
CA GLN A 274 14.35 10.82 5.06
C GLN A 274 13.97 10.45 6.49
N PHE A 275 14.71 9.52 7.09
CA PHE A 275 14.50 9.07 8.45
C PHE A 275 15.58 9.55 9.43
N GLY A 276 16.71 10.05 8.93
CA GLY A 276 17.84 10.43 9.79
C GLY A 276 18.56 9.22 10.39
N ILE A 277 18.42 8.05 9.77
CA ILE A 277 19.08 6.81 10.17
C ILE A 277 20.05 6.45 9.03
N PRO A 278 21.36 6.68 9.17
CA PRO A 278 22.30 6.61 8.05
C PRO A 278 22.27 5.30 7.26
N GLU A 279 22.17 4.14 7.94
CA GLU A 279 22.09 2.84 7.25
C GLU A 279 20.80 2.68 6.45
N VAL A 280 19.68 3.23 6.93
CA VAL A 280 18.40 3.21 6.21
C VAL A 280 18.47 4.15 5.02
N ASP A 281 18.92 5.40 5.24
CA ASP A 281 18.94 6.43 4.21
C ASP A 281 19.86 6.01 3.02
N VAL A 282 21.01 5.39 3.29
CA VAL A 282 21.90 4.85 2.24
C VAL A 282 21.25 3.70 1.46
N VAL A 283 20.47 2.85 2.12
CA VAL A 283 19.74 1.78 1.45
C VAL A 283 18.64 2.36 0.57
N LEU A 284 17.86 3.33 1.06
CA LEU A 284 16.79 3.95 0.28
C LEU A 284 17.33 4.71 -0.94
N ASP A 285 18.47 5.37 -0.80
CA ASP A 285 19.16 6.03 -1.92
C ASP A 285 19.59 5.03 -2.99
N ARG A 286 20.19 3.91 -2.58
CA ARG A 286 20.64 2.84 -3.49
C ARG A 286 19.50 2.20 -4.29
N TYR A 287 18.33 2.02 -3.68
CA TYR A 287 17.17 1.38 -4.29
C TYR A 287 16.13 2.39 -4.81
N SER A 288 16.47 3.68 -4.86
CA SER A 288 15.63 4.68 -5.47
C SER A 288 15.60 4.49 -6.98
N GLU A 289 14.41 4.28 -7.53
CA GLU A 289 14.19 4.17 -8.99
C GLU A 289 13.54 5.44 -9.56
N LYS A 290 13.49 6.54 -8.78
CA LYS A 290 12.99 7.82 -9.27
C LYS A 290 13.79 8.31 -10.47
N VAL A 291 13.12 8.42 -11.62
CA VAL A 291 13.70 9.03 -12.82
C VAL A 291 13.92 10.52 -12.55
N PRO A 292 15.16 11.04 -12.69
CA PRO A 292 15.41 12.47 -12.53
C PRO A 292 14.62 13.28 -13.57
N GLY A 293 13.80 14.23 -13.11
CA GLY A 293 13.12 15.19 -13.99
C GLY A 293 11.66 14.91 -14.35
N ILE A 294 11.06 13.84 -13.83
CA ILE A 294 9.61 13.62 -13.88
C ILE A 294 9.07 13.75 -12.46
N ALA A 295 8.26 14.78 -12.22
CA ALA A 295 7.62 15.10 -10.95
C ALA A 295 6.10 14.94 -11.07
#